data_AF-A0A6G7ZNJ9-F1
#
_entry.id   AF-A0A6G7ZNJ9-F1
#
_cell.length_a   1.000
_cell.length_b   1.000
_cell.length_c   1.000
_cell.angle_alpha   90.00
_cell.angle_beta   90.00
_cell.angle_gamma   90.00
#
_symmetry.space_group_name_H-M   'P 1'
#
loop_
_entity.id
_entity.type
_entity.pdbx_description
1 polymer ?
#
loop_
_entity_poly.entity_id
_entity_poly.type
_entity_poly.pdbx_seq_one_letter_code
_entity_poly.pdbx_strand_id
1 'polypeptide(L)'
;MKVLILLSLAVATPALADSNLPPAHWANRQLPDASQEAKAQALMAEIRCLVCQGQAIVDSDAELAGDMRDLIRRRIAAGERPSAIRAWLVERYGNWVSYRPPTEPVGWPLWIAPILLIAVGGWIAGSRLKRRGGG
;
A
#
# COMPACT_ATOMS: atom_id res chain seq x y z
N MET A 1 -29.98 37.51 10.82
CA MET A 1 -29.75 37.16 9.40
C MET A 1 -28.38 37.63 8.86
N LYS A 2 -27.90 38.86 9.14
CA LYS A 2 -26.57 39.33 8.68
C LYS A 2 -25.37 38.57 9.28
N VAL A 3 -25.46 38.10 10.52
CA VAL A 3 -24.38 37.34 11.20
C VAL A 3 -24.18 35.94 10.59
N LEU A 4 -25.23 35.33 10.03
CA LEU A 4 -25.15 34.02 9.36
C LEU A 4 -24.44 34.08 7.99
N ILE A 5 -24.43 35.25 7.33
CA ILE A 5 -23.74 35.47 6.05
C ILE A 5 -22.24 35.73 6.27
N LEU A 6 -21.85 36.35 7.38
CA LEU A 6 -20.44 36.58 7.71
C LEU A 6 -19.73 35.31 8.19
N LEU A 7 -20.45 34.40 8.87
CA LEU A 7 -19.89 33.12 9.30
C LEU A 7 -19.66 32.14 8.14
N SER A 8 -20.37 32.31 7.02
CA SER A 8 -20.24 31.47 5.83
C SER A 8 -19.04 31.85 4.94
N LEU A 9 -18.53 33.10 5.02
CA LEU A 9 -17.32 33.51 4.30
C LEU A 9 -16.01 33.00 4.96
N ALA A 10 -16.04 32.69 6.26
CA ALA A 10 -14.85 32.20 6.98
C ALA A 10 -14.49 30.73 6.64
N VAL A 11 -15.39 29.99 5.98
CA VAL A 11 -15.21 28.56 5.63
C VAL A 11 -14.52 28.38 4.27
N ALA A 12 -14.27 29.46 3.52
CA ALA A 12 -13.65 29.39 2.18
C ALA A 12 -12.11 29.28 2.19
N THR A 13 -11.48 29.06 3.35
CA THR A 13 -10.01 28.94 3.49
C THR A 13 -9.35 27.64 2.97
N PRO A 14 -10.01 26.53 2.58
CA PRO A 14 -9.25 25.36 2.15
C PRO A 14 -8.63 25.51 0.75
N ALA A 15 -8.94 26.56 -0.01
CA ALA A 15 -8.36 26.78 -1.34
C ALA A 15 -6.87 27.18 -1.33
N LEU A 16 -6.32 27.54 -0.17
CA LEU A 16 -4.90 27.91 -0.02
C LEU A 16 -4.07 26.80 0.66
N ALA A 17 -4.63 25.61 0.84
CA ALA A 17 -3.94 24.49 1.47
C ALA A 17 -3.04 23.70 0.51
N ASP A 18 -3.07 23.99 -0.79
CA ASP A 18 -2.08 23.46 -1.73
C ASP A 18 -0.71 24.06 -1.39
N SER A 19 0.28 23.19 -1.20
CA SER A 19 1.65 23.59 -0.97
C SER A 19 2.15 24.36 -2.20
N ASN A 20 2.57 25.62 -2.02
CA ASN A 20 3.22 26.42 -3.08
C ASN A 20 4.65 25.91 -3.41
N LEU A 21 4.94 24.65 -3.13
CA LEU A 21 6.25 24.05 -3.36
C LEU A 21 6.30 23.50 -4.78
N PRO A 22 7.39 23.74 -5.54
CA PRO A 22 7.56 23.08 -6.82
C PRO A 22 7.67 21.57 -6.59
N PRO A 23 7.15 20.74 -7.51
CA PRO A 23 7.26 19.29 -7.39
C PRO A 23 8.73 18.87 -7.35
N ALA A 24 9.00 17.77 -6.65
CA ALA A 24 10.35 17.23 -6.57
C ALA A 24 10.95 16.98 -7.96
N HIS A 25 12.28 17.12 -8.09
CA HIS A 25 12.97 17.15 -9.38
C HIS A 25 12.61 15.95 -10.28
N TRP A 26 12.55 14.75 -9.71
CA TRP A 26 12.25 13.50 -10.39
C TRP A 26 10.80 13.04 -10.17
N ALA A 27 9.87 13.90 -9.74
CA ALA A 27 8.46 13.53 -9.60
C ALA A 27 7.86 13.13 -10.97
N ASN A 28 8.05 14.00 -11.96
CA ASN A 28 7.52 13.85 -13.32
C ASN A 28 8.61 13.79 -14.40
N ARG A 29 9.89 13.65 -14.01
CA ARG A 29 11.03 13.50 -14.93
C ARG A 29 11.61 12.11 -14.87
N GLN A 30 11.89 11.55 -16.03
CA GLN A 30 12.53 10.24 -16.18
C GLN A 30 14.04 10.35 -15.96
N LEU A 31 14.65 9.28 -15.45
CA LEU A 31 16.10 9.18 -15.35
C LEU A 31 16.75 9.19 -16.75
N PRO A 32 17.97 9.76 -16.89
CA PRO A 32 18.70 9.75 -18.17
C PRO A 32 19.07 8.34 -18.66
N ASP A 33 19.33 7.41 -17.74
CA ASP A 33 19.60 6.00 -18.05
C ASP A 33 18.28 5.23 -18.19
N ALA A 34 17.96 4.80 -19.42
CA ALA A 34 16.74 4.07 -19.72
C ALA A 34 16.61 2.74 -18.95
N SER A 35 17.73 2.08 -18.65
CA SER A 35 17.71 0.82 -17.88
C SER A 35 17.34 1.07 -16.42
N GLN A 36 17.77 2.21 -15.86
CA GLN A 36 17.42 2.64 -14.52
C GLN A 36 15.97 3.12 -14.46
N GLU A 37 15.51 3.91 -15.44
CA GLU A 37 14.11 4.34 -15.50
C GLU A 37 13.17 3.13 -15.63
N ALA A 38 13.51 2.12 -16.44
CA ALA A 38 12.71 0.90 -16.56
C ALA A 38 12.58 0.17 -15.20
N LYS A 39 13.67 0.07 -14.43
CA LYS A 39 13.64 -0.50 -13.07
C LYS A 39 12.80 0.35 -12.12
N ALA A 40 12.87 1.68 -12.24
CA ALA A 40 12.08 2.60 -11.45
C ALA A 40 10.59 2.44 -11.75
N GLN A 41 10.20 2.46 -13.02
CA GLN A 41 8.83 2.30 -13.49
C GLN A 41 8.22 0.98 -13.01
N ALA A 42 8.96 -0.12 -13.18
CA ALA A 42 8.53 -1.43 -12.70
C ALA A 42 8.30 -1.43 -11.18
N LEU A 43 9.17 -0.79 -10.39
CA LEU A 43 8.96 -0.67 -8.95
C LEU A 43 7.76 0.24 -8.63
N MET A 44 7.64 1.39 -9.29
CA MET A 44 6.57 2.37 -9.04
C MET A 44 5.17 1.81 -9.35
N ALA A 45 5.05 0.94 -10.36
CA ALA A 45 3.81 0.20 -10.64
C ALA A 45 3.41 -0.77 -9.52
N GLU A 46 4.38 -1.22 -8.71
CA GLU A 46 4.17 -2.15 -7.60
C GLU A 46 3.98 -1.46 -6.24
N ILE A 47 4.03 -0.12 -6.20
CA ILE A 47 3.90 0.69 -4.98
C ILE A 47 2.60 1.49 -5.01
N ARG A 48 1.84 1.43 -3.92
CA ARG A 48 0.56 2.12 -3.74
C ARG A 48 0.77 3.53 -3.21
N CYS A 49 -0.02 4.48 -3.70
CA CYS A 49 -0.18 5.77 -3.07
C CYS A 49 -1.00 5.61 -1.77
N LEU A 50 -0.41 6.03 -0.65
CA LEU A 50 -0.99 5.91 0.69
C LEU A 50 -2.23 6.80 0.90
N VAL A 51 -2.40 7.83 0.06
CA VAL A 51 -3.52 8.80 0.15
C VAL A 51 -4.53 8.66 -0.99
N CYS A 52 -4.29 7.79 -1.97
CA CYS A 52 -5.05 7.73 -3.23
C CYS A 52 -5.90 6.47 -3.39
N GLN A 53 -6.55 6.01 -2.31
CA GLN A 53 -7.43 4.81 -2.34
C GLN A 53 -6.73 3.54 -2.89
N GLY A 54 -5.40 3.45 -2.74
CA GLY A 54 -4.62 2.30 -3.18
C GLY A 54 -4.35 2.21 -4.69
N GLN A 55 -4.40 3.32 -5.43
CA GLN A 55 -3.83 3.46 -6.79
C GLN A 55 -2.30 3.30 -6.79
N ALA A 56 -1.71 2.93 -7.93
CA ALA A 56 -0.26 2.88 -8.07
C ALA A 56 0.34 4.30 -8.09
N ILE A 57 1.53 4.49 -7.52
CA ILE A 57 2.19 5.81 -7.50
C ILE A 57 2.62 6.28 -8.90
N VAL A 58 2.77 5.36 -9.86
CA VAL A 58 3.08 5.70 -11.25
C VAL A 58 1.91 6.40 -11.95
N ASP A 59 0.67 6.07 -11.57
CA ASP A 59 -0.56 6.56 -12.22
C ASP A 59 -1.26 7.68 -11.43
N SER A 60 -0.70 8.07 -10.28
CA SER A 60 -1.33 9.03 -9.38
C SER A 60 -0.69 10.42 -9.48
N ASP A 61 -1.54 11.44 -9.61
CA ASP A 61 -1.16 12.85 -9.63
C ASP A 61 -1.08 13.49 -8.23
N ALA A 62 -1.30 12.72 -7.16
CA ALA A 62 -1.16 13.25 -5.81
C ALA A 62 0.28 13.70 -5.53
N GLU A 63 0.44 14.79 -4.77
CA GLU A 63 1.75 15.34 -4.39
C GLU A 63 2.64 14.25 -3.74
N LEU A 64 2.07 13.48 -2.81
CA LEU A 64 2.78 12.36 -2.16
C LEU A 64 3.27 11.31 -3.17
N ALA A 65 2.48 11.01 -4.21
CA ALA A 65 2.91 10.08 -5.25
C ALA A 65 4.10 10.66 -6.03
N GLY A 66 4.10 11.97 -6.31
CA GLY A 66 5.24 12.69 -6.86
C GLY A 66 6.52 12.52 -6.03
N ASP A 67 6.42 12.72 -4.71
CA ASP A 67 7.56 12.57 -3.81
C ASP A 67 8.08 11.12 -3.74
N MET A 68 7.18 10.13 -3.74
CA MET A 68 7.58 8.73 -3.76
C MET A 68 8.26 8.33 -5.07
N ARG A 69 7.78 8.86 -6.21
CA ARG A 69 8.43 8.67 -7.51
C ARG A 69 9.84 9.27 -7.53
N ASP A 70 10.00 10.48 -6.99
CA ASP A 70 11.30 11.13 -6.86
C ASP A 70 12.26 10.33 -5.97
N LEU A 71 11.80 9.87 -4.81
CA LEU A 71 12.57 9.02 -3.90
C LEU A 71 13.07 7.73 -4.57
N ILE A 72 12.19 7.01 -5.27
CA ILE A 72 12.54 5.77 -5.94
C ILE A 72 13.58 6.01 -7.04
N ARG A 73 13.38 7.03 -7.88
CA ARG A 73 14.33 7.38 -8.94
C ARG A 73 15.69 7.77 -8.37
N ARG A 74 15.75 8.55 -7.28
CA ARG A 74 17.03 8.91 -6.62
C ARG A 74 17.78 7.69 -6.11
N ARG A 75 17.09 6.75 -5.47
CA ARG A 75 17.71 5.52 -4.95
C ARG A 75 18.22 4.61 -6.05
N ILE A 76 17.47 4.48 -7.14
CA ILE A 76 17.91 3.70 -8.30
C ILE A 76 19.11 4.38 -8.98
N ALA A 77 19.09 5.71 -9.11
CA ALA A 77 20.23 6.48 -9.61
C ALA A 77 21.48 6.34 -8.71
N ALA A 78 21.28 6.15 -7.40
CA ALA A 78 22.33 5.82 -6.44
C ALA A 78 22.80 4.36 -6.50
N GLY A 79 22.24 3.53 -7.39
CA GLY A 79 22.63 2.13 -7.57
C GLY A 79 21.92 1.13 -6.65
N GLU A 80 20.90 1.55 -5.88
CA GLU A 80 20.13 0.63 -5.05
C GLU A 80 19.26 -0.32 -5.90
N ARG A 81 19.16 -1.58 -5.46
CA ARG A 81 18.31 -2.58 -6.12
C ARG A 81 16.83 -2.34 -5.81
N PRO A 82 15.90 -2.53 -6.76
CA PRO A 82 14.46 -2.34 -6.52
C PRO A 82 13.90 -3.12 -5.33
N SER A 83 14.41 -4.32 -5.07
CA SER A 83 14.01 -5.13 -3.91
C SER A 83 14.40 -4.49 -2.57
N ALA A 84 15.57 -3.84 -2.50
CA ALA A 84 16.03 -3.17 -1.29
C ALA A 84 15.21 -1.89 -1.04
N ILE A 85 14.90 -1.14 -2.09
CA ILE A 85 14.05 0.05 -2.03
C ILE A 85 12.65 -0.33 -1.54
N ARG A 86 12.06 -1.40 -2.10
CA ARG A 86 10.78 -1.93 -1.62
C ARG A 86 10.82 -2.32 -0.15
N ALA A 87 11.83 -3.06 0.27
CA ALA A 87 11.99 -3.47 1.67
C ALA A 87 12.08 -2.23 2.58
N TRP A 88 12.84 -1.21 2.17
CA TRP A 88 12.94 0.06 2.89
C TRP A 88 11.61 0.81 3.00
N LEU A 89 10.79 0.79 1.94
CA LEU A 89 9.45 1.36 1.93
C LEU A 89 8.51 0.57 2.85
N VAL A 90 8.54 -0.75 2.78
CA VAL A 90 7.73 -1.63 3.63
C VAL A 90 8.10 -1.45 5.11
N GLU A 91 9.38 -1.32 5.43
CA GLU A 91 9.85 -1.06 6.81
C GLU A 91 9.26 0.25 7.38
N ARG A 92 9.02 1.25 6.52
CA ARG A 92 8.54 2.58 6.94
C ARG A 92 7.04 2.77 6.88
N TYR A 93 6.40 2.15 5.89
CA TYR A 93 4.99 2.36 5.56
C TYR A 93 4.15 1.09 5.71
N GLY A 94 4.76 -0.02 6.12
CA GLY A 94 4.13 -1.32 6.29
C GLY A 94 3.92 -2.08 4.98
N ASN A 95 3.47 -3.33 5.09
CA ASN A 95 3.29 -4.24 3.95
C ASN A 95 2.28 -3.73 2.91
N TRP A 96 1.31 -2.90 3.33
CA TRP A 96 0.27 -2.37 2.45
C TRP A 96 0.80 -1.44 1.36
N VAL A 97 1.99 -0.85 1.56
CA VAL A 97 2.59 0.07 0.58
C VAL A 97 2.92 -0.62 -0.75
N SER A 98 3.11 -1.94 -0.77
CA SER A 98 3.40 -2.69 -2.00
C SER A 98 2.26 -3.64 -2.37
N TYR A 99 1.96 -3.72 -3.66
CA TYR A 99 1.10 -4.77 -4.20
C TYR A 99 1.72 -6.16 -4.08
N ARG A 100 3.06 -6.25 -3.98
CA ARG A 100 3.77 -7.50 -3.75
C ARG A 100 4.03 -7.63 -2.24
N PRO A 101 3.26 -8.45 -1.51
CA PRO A 101 3.52 -8.67 -0.10
C PRO A 101 4.91 -9.32 0.08
N PRO A 102 5.64 -8.99 1.15
CA PRO A 102 6.81 -9.77 1.52
C PRO A 102 6.39 -11.22 1.77
N THR A 103 7.24 -12.18 1.40
CA THR A 103 6.99 -13.62 1.51
C THR A 103 7.03 -14.13 2.95
N GLU A 104 6.74 -13.27 3.93
CA GLU A 104 6.74 -13.63 5.35
C GLU A 104 5.65 -14.69 5.59
N PRO A 105 6.01 -15.89 6.08
CA PRO A 105 5.09 -17.02 6.26
C PRO A 105 4.06 -16.82 7.40
N VAL A 106 3.92 -15.61 7.93
CA VAL A 106 3.11 -15.27 9.11
C VAL A 106 1.61 -15.59 8.94
N GLY A 107 1.13 -15.85 7.72
CA GLY A 107 -0.27 -16.21 7.47
C GLY A 107 -0.66 -17.65 7.80
N TRP A 108 0.27 -18.62 7.90
CA TRP A 108 -0.10 -20.04 7.96
C TRP A 108 -1.06 -20.44 9.12
N PRO A 109 -0.98 -19.86 10.34
CA PRO A 109 -1.88 -20.26 11.41
C PRO A 109 -3.35 -19.93 11.11
N LEU A 110 -3.61 -18.81 10.45
CA LEU A 110 -4.95 -18.42 9.99
C LEU A 110 -5.55 -19.42 9.01
N TRP A 111 -4.71 -20.07 8.19
CA TRP A 111 -5.15 -21.10 7.24
C TRP A 111 -5.30 -22.49 7.87
N ILE A 112 -4.53 -22.80 8.92
CA ILE A 112 -4.65 -24.08 9.63
C ILE A 112 -5.87 -24.11 10.56
N ALA A 113 -6.24 -22.97 11.17
CA ALA A 113 -7.39 -22.87 12.07
C ALA A 113 -8.71 -23.45 11.51
N PRO A 114 -9.17 -23.12 10.28
CA PRO A 114 -10.42 -23.67 9.75
C PRO A 114 -10.36 -25.19 9.51
N ILE A 115 -9.22 -25.71 9.06
CA ILE A 115 -9.02 -27.16 8.87
C ILE A 115 -9.14 -27.89 10.22
N LEU A 116 -8.49 -27.34 11.25
CA LEU A 116 -8.53 -27.88 12.61
C LEU A 116 -9.95 -27.89 13.17
N LEU A 117 -10.70 -26.79 13.01
CA LEU A 117 -12.09 -26.70 13.45
C LEU A 117 -13.00 -27.73 12.77
N ILE A 118 -12.85 -27.92 11.45
CA ILE A 118 -13.61 -28.93 10.70
C ILE A 118 -13.25 -30.34 11.19
N ALA A 119 -11.97 -30.63 11.38
CA ALA A 119 -11.52 -31.94 11.87
C ALA A 119 -12.07 -32.25 13.27
N VAL A 120 -12.01 -31.28 14.19
CA VAL A 120 -12.54 -31.42 15.55
C VAL A 120 -14.07 -31.57 15.52
N GLY A 121 -14.78 -30.73 14.77
CA GLY A 121 -16.23 -30.79 14.63
C GLY A 121 -16.70 -32.12 14.02
N GLY A 122 -16.04 -32.59 12.96
CA GLY A 122 -16.31 -33.86 12.31
C GLY A 122 -16.06 -35.06 13.24
N TRP A 123 -14.99 -35.01 14.04
CA TRP A 123 -14.70 -36.04 15.03
C TRP A 123 -15.77 -36.12 16.14
N ILE A 124 -16.20 -34.96 16.67
CA ILE A 124 -17.27 -34.88 17.68
C ILE A 124 -18.59 -35.39 17.10
N ALA A 125 -18.96 -34.97 15.89
CA ALA A 125 -20.18 -35.44 15.23
C ALA A 125 -20.13 -36.96 14.98
N GLY A 126 -19.07 -37.46 14.35
CA GLY A 126 -18.91 -38.87 14.03
C GLY A 126 -18.94 -39.78 15.26
N SER A 127 -18.29 -39.38 16.36
CA SER A 127 -18.30 -40.13 17.62
C SER A 127 -19.68 -40.17 18.29
N ARG A 128 -20.49 -39.11 18.16
CA ARG A 128 -21.88 -39.05 18.66
C ARG A 128 -22.84 -39.90 17.82
N LEU A 129 -22.70 -39.90 16.49
CA LEU A 129 -23.54 -40.72 15.60
C LEU A 129 -23.24 -42.23 15.73
N LYS A 130 -21.96 -42.62 15.82
CA LYS A 130 -21.58 -44.03 15.98
C LYS A 130 -22.11 -44.65 17.27
N ARG A 131 -22.30 -43.86 18.33
CA ARG A 131 -22.91 -44.30 19.60
C ARG A 131 -24.41 -44.53 19.53
N ARG A 132 -25.14 -43.98 18.53
CA ARG A 132 -26.61 -44.15 18.40
C ARG A 132 -27.02 -45.33 17.50
N GLY A 133 -26.14 -45.78 16.61
CA GLY A 133 -26.41 -46.91 15.71
C GLY A 133 -25.87 -48.27 16.18
N GLY A 134 -25.39 -48.36 17.42
CA GLY A 134 -24.81 -49.57 18.01
C GLY A 134 -25.55 -50.11 19.24
N GLY A 135 -26.83 -49.77 19.40
CA GLY A 135 -27.76 -50.41 20.34
C GLY A 135 -28.79 -51.22 19.54
#